data_AF-A0A852KUW3-F1
#
_entry.id   AF-A0A852KUW3-F1
#
_cell.length_a   1.000
_cell.length_b   1.000
_cell.length_c   1.000
_cell.angle_alpha   90.00
_cell.angle_beta   90.00
_cell.angle_gamma   90.00
#
_symmetry.space_group_name_H-M   'P 1'
#
loop_
_entity.id
_entity.type
_entity.pdbx_description
1 polymer ?
#
loop_
_entity_poly.entity_id
_entity_poly.type
_entity_poly.pdbx_seq_one_letter_code
_entity_poly.pdbx_strand_id
1 'polypeptide(L)'
;QDSTVNCTAEVLYHLGSKDVAPDVQFTLEGELKNTDETDKLFYSRIKSLEKELMAENIPDSHGHVSPEMEPIHMLAWVASGYIIQQNSTENTQFQFAQIKRVKQVKRSDEFLEFDYTILLHEMVSQ
;
A
#
# COMPACT_ATOMS: atom_id res chain seq x y z
N GLN A 1 -14.59 15.44 8.03
CA GLN A 1 -14.59 15.09 9.47
C GLN A 1 -13.50 14.06 9.62
N ASP A 2 -12.44 14.37 10.38
CA ASP A 2 -11.42 13.37 10.70
C ASP A 2 -12.08 12.25 11.49
N SER A 3 -12.02 11.03 10.95
CA SER A 3 -12.48 9.82 11.64
C SER A 3 -11.33 9.24 12.46
N THR A 4 -10.91 9.97 13.50
CA THR A 4 -9.97 9.42 14.48
C THR A 4 -10.70 8.33 15.27
N VAL A 5 -10.17 7.11 15.23
CA VAL A 5 -10.69 5.96 15.97
C VAL A 5 -9.59 5.36 16.85
N ASN A 6 -9.96 4.78 17.98
CA ASN A 6 -8.98 4.03 18.77
C ASN A 6 -8.79 2.63 18.15
N CYS A 7 -7.56 2.12 18.24
CA CYS A 7 -7.21 0.77 17.82
C CYS A 7 -6.49 0.07 18.98
N THR A 8 -6.95 -1.14 19.30
CA THR A 8 -6.23 -2.08 20.16
C THR A 8 -5.72 -3.20 19.28
N ALA A 9 -4.43 -3.54 19.38
CA ALA A 9 -3.81 -4.58 18.56
C ALA A 9 -2.86 -5.46 19.38
N GLU A 10 -2.79 -6.73 19.00
CA GLU A 10 -1.81 -7.70 19.46
C GLU A 10 -0.97 -8.13 18.27
N VAL A 11 0.35 -8.14 18.45
CA VAL A 11 1.33 -8.55 17.43
C VAL A 11 2.26 -9.58 18.03
N LEU A 12 2.29 -10.78 17.44
CA LEU A 12 3.13 -11.89 17.88
C LEU A 12 4.25 -12.15 16.88
N TYR A 13 5.48 -11.94 17.31
CA TYR A 13 6.68 -12.34 16.57
C TYR A 13 7.11 -13.76 16.98
N HIS A 14 7.32 -14.65 16.00
CA HIS A 14 7.69 -16.04 16.26
C HIS A 14 9.19 -16.20 16.47
N LEU A 15 9.61 -16.46 17.71
CA LEU A 15 11.01 -16.70 18.06
C LEU A 15 11.57 -17.92 17.31
N GLY A 16 12.71 -17.74 16.62
CA GLY A 16 13.45 -18.82 15.96
C GLY A 16 13.00 -19.19 14.54
N SER A 17 11.89 -18.64 14.06
CA SER A 17 11.37 -18.87 12.71
C SER A 17 11.50 -17.61 11.87
N LYS A 18 12.63 -17.47 11.17
CA LYS A 18 12.92 -16.27 10.35
C LYS A 18 11.97 -16.08 9.16
N ASP A 19 11.25 -17.12 8.77
CA ASP A 19 10.42 -17.14 7.57
C ASP A 19 8.92 -17.13 7.90
N VAL A 20 8.53 -16.85 9.15
CA VAL A 20 7.12 -16.79 9.57
C VAL A 20 6.74 -15.35 9.87
N ALA A 21 5.73 -14.86 9.14
CA ALA A 21 5.16 -13.55 9.35
C ALA A 21 4.57 -13.40 10.76
N PRO A 22 4.57 -12.18 11.34
CA PRO A 22 3.91 -11.94 12.61
C PRO A 22 2.39 -12.13 12.50
N ASP A 23 1.82 -12.80 13.50
CA ASP A 23 0.38 -12.85 13.68
C ASP A 23 -0.10 -11.51 14.22
N VAL A 24 -1.13 -10.93 13.60
CA VAL A 24 -1.70 -9.64 13.98
C VAL A 24 -3.20 -9.78 14.20
N GLN A 25 -3.67 -9.34 15.36
CA GLN A 25 -5.09 -9.19 15.66
C GLN A 25 -5.34 -7.76 16.09
N PHE A 26 -6.46 -7.18 15.68
CA PHE A 26 -6.82 -5.83 16.08
C PHE A 26 -8.32 -5.63 16.17
N THR A 27 -8.72 -4.65 16.98
CA THR A 27 -10.11 -4.19 17.12
C THR A 27 -10.13 -2.67 17.05
N LEU A 28 -11.11 -2.14 16.33
CA LEU A 28 -11.34 -0.70 16.22
C LEU A 28 -12.52 -0.28 17.10
N GLU A 29 -12.37 0.83 17.82
CA GLU A 29 -13.46 1.48 18.55
C GLU A 29 -14.02 2.62 17.70
N GLY A 30 -15.06 2.31 16.93
CA GLY A 30 -15.74 3.26 16.05
C GLY A 30 -15.81 2.78 14.60
N GLU A 31 -16.33 3.63 13.72
CA GLU A 31 -16.50 3.34 12.31
C GLU A 31 -15.53 4.17 11.45
N LEU A 32 -14.90 3.51 10.48
CA LEU A 32 -14.10 4.18 9.47
C LEU A 32 -14.99 4.75 8.38
N LYS A 33 -14.57 5.87 7.79
CA LYS A 33 -15.30 6.50 6.69
C LYS A 33 -15.32 5.57 5.46
N ASN A 34 -16.50 5.39 4.88
CA ASN A 34 -16.65 4.69 3.61
C ASN A 34 -16.12 5.54 2.43
N THR A 35 -15.39 4.90 1.51
CA THR A 35 -14.79 5.52 0.32
C THR A 35 -15.32 4.96 -1.01
N ASP A 36 -16.39 4.18 -0.99
CA ASP A 36 -16.90 3.40 -2.13
C ASP A 36 -17.13 4.24 -3.39
N GLU A 37 -17.65 5.46 -3.26
CA GLU A 37 -17.89 6.35 -4.39
C GLU A 37 -16.57 6.75 -5.06
N THR A 38 -15.59 7.20 -4.26
CA THR A 38 -14.25 7.59 -4.74
C THR A 38 -13.51 6.39 -5.34
N ASP A 39 -13.62 5.22 -4.73
CA ASP A 39 -12.97 4.00 -5.20
C ASP A 39 -13.58 3.51 -6.52
N LYS A 40 -14.91 3.61 -6.68
CA LYS A 40 -15.61 3.32 -7.94
C LYS A 40 -15.22 4.30 -9.06
N LEU A 41 -15.06 5.58 -8.74
CA LEU A 41 -14.57 6.60 -9.67
C LEU A 41 -13.15 6.28 -10.15
N PHE A 42 -12.25 5.94 -9.23
CA PHE A 42 -10.90 5.48 -9.54
C PHE A 42 -10.91 4.25 -10.45
N TYR A 43 -11.66 3.19 -10.05
CA TYR A 43 -11.78 1.96 -10.84
C TYR A 43 -12.25 2.24 -12.27
N SER A 44 -13.34 3.01 -12.41
CA SER A 44 -13.91 3.34 -13.71
C SER A 44 -12.94 4.13 -14.59
N ARG A 45 -12.22 5.10 -14.00
CA ARG A 45 -11.20 5.89 -14.69
C ARG A 45 -10.10 4.98 -15.23
N ILE A 46 -9.54 4.08 -14.41
CA ILE A 46 -8.46 3.18 -14.83
C ILE A 46 -8.92 2.21 -15.93
N LYS A 47 -10.15 1.68 -15.84
CA LYS A 47 -10.72 0.79 -16.87
C LYS A 47 -10.94 1.50 -18.21
N SER A 48 -11.20 2.81 -18.19
CA SER A 48 -11.44 3.61 -19.40
C SER A 48 -10.20 4.14 -20.11
N LEU A 49 -8.99 3.93 -19.55
CA LEU A 49 -7.76 4.42 -20.17
C LEU A 49 -7.54 3.77 -21.54
N GLU A 50 -7.25 4.58 -22.55
CA GLU A 50 -6.95 4.09 -23.91
C GLU A 50 -5.62 3.30 -23.97
N LYS A 51 -4.70 3.62 -23.06
CA LYS A 51 -3.38 2.99 -22.92
C LYS A 51 -3.16 2.60 -21.47
N GLU A 52 -2.41 1.51 -21.27
CA GLU A 52 -2.07 1.05 -19.93
C GLU A 52 -1.30 2.14 -19.16
N LEU A 53 -1.68 2.36 -17.90
CA LEU A 53 -0.97 3.27 -17.02
C LEU A 53 0.48 2.81 -16.84
N MET A 54 1.42 3.73 -16.98
CA MET A 54 2.84 3.52 -16.68
C MET A 54 3.41 4.77 -16.03
N ALA A 55 4.10 4.61 -14.90
CA ALA A 55 4.73 5.71 -14.20
C ALA A 55 5.95 5.24 -13.39
N GLU A 56 6.80 6.18 -13.03
CA GLU A 56 8.05 5.93 -12.31
C GLU A 56 8.33 7.03 -11.29
N ASN A 57 9.08 6.67 -10.24
CA ASN A 57 9.57 7.58 -9.20
C ASN A 57 8.44 8.43 -8.57
N ILE A 58 7.50 7.76 -7.89
CA ILE A 58 6.39 8.40 -7.15
C ILE A 58 6.50 8.06 -5.67
N PRO A 59 6.65 9.03 -4.75
CA PRO A 59 6.83 10.45 -4.99
C PRO A 59 8.13 10.74 -5.74
N ASP A 60 8.24 11.90 -6.38
CA ASP A 60 9.50 12.31 -7.02
C ASP A 60 10.60 12.64 -5.99
N SER A 61 11.78 13.07 -6.45
CA SER A 61 12.91 13.39 -5.56
C SER A 61 12.66 14.54 -4.58
N HIS A 62 11.58 15.30 -4.77
CA HIS A 62 11.17 16.40 -3.89
C HIS A 62 9.98 16.02 -3.00
N GLY A 63 9.54 14.75 -3.05
CA GLY A 63 8.38 14.27 -2.31
C GLY A 63 7.04 14.62 -2.96
N HIS A 64 7.02 15.04 -4.23
CA HIS A 64 5.78 15.40 -4.90
C HIS A 64 5.08 14.17 -5.50
N VAL A 65 3.77 14.08 -5.26
CA VAL A 65 2.85 13.16 -5.93
C VAL A 65 1.83 14.00 -6.67
N SER A 66 1.66 13.76 -7.97
CA SER A 66 0.63 14.47 -8.73
C SER A 66 -0.77 13.99 -8.32
N PRO A 67 -1.81 14.84 -8.32
CA PRO A 67 -3.16 14.45 -7.90
C PRO A 67 -3.71 13.24 -8.65
N GLU A 68 -3.30 13.04 -9.91
CA GLU A 68 -3.72 11.91 -10.71
C GLU A 68 -3.10 10.58 -10.27
N MET A 69 -1.90 10.62 -9.69
CA MET A 69 -1.17 9.46 -9.20
C MET A 69 -1.43 9.16 -7.73
N GLU A 70 -2.08 10.06 -6.99
CA GLU A 70 -2.41 9.87 -5.57
C GLU A 70 -3.10 8.52 -5.29
N PRO A 71 -4.13 8.09 -6.06
CA PRO A 71 -4.76 6.78 -5.81
C PRO A 71 -3.83 5.59 -6.09
N ILE A 72 -2.97 5.71 -7.11
CA ILE A 72 -1.98 4.67 -7.47
C ILE A 72 -0.90 4.56 -6.39
N HIS A 73 -0.50 5.70 -5.80
CA HIS A 73 0.41 5.78 -4.67
C HIS A 73 -0.20 5.19 -3.40
N MET A 74 -1.44 5.56 -3.06
CA MET A 74 -2.16 5.00 -1.91
C MET A 74 -2.37 3.48 -2.06
N LEU A 75 -2.68 2.99 -3.27
CA LEU A 75 -2.83 1.56 -3.53
C LEU A 75 -1.50 0.80 -3.31
N ALA A 76 -0.37 1.38 -3.75
CA ALA A 76 0.95 0.82 -3.48
C ALA A 76 1.27 0.82 -1.98
N TRP A 77 0.90 1.88 -1.26
CA TRP A 77 1.08 1.97 0.19
C TRP A 77 0.29 0.88 0.93
N VAL A 78 -0.99 0.68 0.60
CA VAL A 78 -1.82 -0.40 1.15
C VAL A 78 -1.23 -1.78 0.85
N ALA A 79 -0.85 -2.04 -0.40
CA ALA A 79 -0.25 -3.31 -0.79
C ALA A 79 1.11 -3.55 -0.12
N SER A 80 1.89 -2.48 0.09
CA SER A 80 3.16 -2.56 0.81
C SER A 80 2.99 -2.97 2.26
N GLY A 81 1.86 -2.63 2.89
CA GLY A 81 1.53 -3.06 4.25
C GLY A 81 1.56 -4.58 4.42
N TYR A 82 1.08 -5.33 3.42
CA TYR A 82 1.19 -6.80 3.42
C TYR A 82 2.65 -7.25 3.38
N ILE A 83 3.46 -6.70 2.48
CA ILE A 83 4.89 -7.04 2.36
C ILE A 83 5.63 -6.70 3.66
N ILE A 84 5.38 -5.52 4.23
CA ILE A 84 5.95 -5.07 5.50
C ILE A 84 5.57 -6.02 6.61
N GLN A 85 4.29 -6.37 6.76
CA GLN A 85 3.86 -7.33 7.79
C GLN A 85 4.60 -8.66 7.60
N GLN A 86 4.59 -9.23 6.40
CA GLN A 86 5.18 -10.55 6.13
C GLN A 86 6.68 -10.64 6.47
N ASN A 87 7.41 -9.53 6.37
CA ASN A 87 8.87 -9.50 6.56
C ASN A 87 9.31 -8.83 7.87
N SER A 88 8.37 -8.36 8.69
CA SER A 88 8.70 -7.66 9.93
C SER A 88 9.19 -8.62 11.01
N THR A 89 10.22 -8.18 11.73
CA THR A 89 10.73 -8.76 12.97
C THR A 89 10.81 -7.67 14.05
N GLU A 90 11.11 -8.06 15.28
CA GLU A 90 11.36 -7.11 16.38
C GLU A 90 12.54 -6.15 16.11
N ASN A 91 13.42 -6.49 15.15
CA ASN A 91 14.62 -5.71 14.82
C ASN A 91 14.52 -4.97 13.47
N THR A 92 13.32 -4.87 12.89
CA THR A 92 13.11 -4.18 11.62
C THR A 92 12.04 -3.11 11.76
N GLN A 93 12.19 -2.03 11.01
CA GLN A 93 11.18 -0.99 10.89
C GLN A 93 11.12 -0.52 9.44
N PHE A 94 10.31 -1.21 8.63
CA PHE A 94 10.11 -0.84 7.24
C PHE A 94 9.17 0.34 7.08
N GLN A 95 9.51 1.24 6.18
CA GLN A 95 8.64 2.31 5.69
C GLN A 95 8.58 2.26 4.17
N PHE A 96 7.39 2.44 3.63
CA PHE A 96 7.22 2.65 2.20
C PHE A 96 7.85 3.98 1.80
N ALA A 97 8.85 3.94 0.93
CA ALA A 97 9.60 5.12 0.52
C ALA A 97 9.14 5.65 -0.83
N GLN A 98 9.01 4.76 -1.82
CA GLN A 98 8.75 5.17 -3.21
C GLN A 98 8.20 4.03 -4.06
N ILE A 99 7.32 4.34 -5.00
CA ILE A 99 7.12 3.56 -6.21
C ILE A 99 8.28 3.87 -7.15
N LYS A 100 9.18 2.90 -7.36
CA LYS A 100 10.21 3.03 -8.38
C LYS A 100 9.61 2.97 -9.78
N ARG A 101 8.68 2.02 -9.99
CA ARG A 101 7.94 1.83 -11.24
C ARG A 101 6.57 1.22 -10.96
N VAL A 102 5.57 1.62 -11.72
CA VAL A 102 4.27 0.95 -11.80
C VAL A 102 3.86 0.80 -13.26
N LYS A 103 3.32 -0.36 -13.61
CA LYS A 103 2.71 -0.61 -14.92
C LYS A 103 1.39 -1.36 -14.74
N GLN A 104 0.32 -0.85 -15.33
CA GLN A 104 -0.94 -1.57 -15.43
C GLN A 104 -0.79 -2.77 -16.37
N VAL A 105 -1.27 -3.92 -15.93
CA VAL A 105 -1.32 -5.16 -16.71
C VAL A 105 -2.71 -5.29 -17.31
N LYS A 106 -2.78 -5.54 -18.62
CA LYS A 106 -4.07 -5.73 -19.30
C LYS A 106 -4.70 -7.04 -18.88
N ARG A 107 -5.95 -6.96 -18.41
CA ARG A 107 -6.78 -8.11 -18.05
C ARG A 107 -8.05 -8.15 -18.88
N SER A 108 -8.58 -9.35 -19.07
CA SER A 108 -9.86 -9.58 -19.76
C SER A 108 -11.07 -9.63 -18.81
N ASP A 109 -10.83 -9.62 -17.50
CA ASP A 109 -11.87 -9.68 -16.47
C ASP A 109 -12.07 -8.32 -15.79
N GLU A 110 -12.83 -8.31 -14.70
CA GLU A 110 -13.18 -7.12 -13.93
C GLU A 110 -12.10 -6.68 -12.92
N PHE A 111 -10.96 -7.36 -12.85
CA PHE A 111 -9.90 -6.96 -11.94
C PHE A 111 -8.97 -5.92 -12.56
N LEU A 112 -8.44 -5.04 -11.71
CA LEU A 112 -7.27 -4.24 -12.03
C LEU A 112 -6.02 -4.97 -11.58
N GLU A 113 -4.96 -4.91 -12.39
CA GLU A 113 -3.66 -5.45 -12.03
C GLU A 113 -2.57 -4.44 -12.37
N PHE A 114 -1.61 -4.35 -11.46
CA PHE A 114 -0.50 -3.44 -11.53
C PHE A 114 0.77 -4.19 -11.12
N ASP A 115 1.78 -4.14 -11.97
CA ASP A 115 3.13 -4.57 -11.67
C ASP A 115 3.87 -3.38 -11.02
N TYR A 116 4.08 -3.47 -9.71
CA TYR A 116 4.79 -2.48 -8.91
C TYR A 116 6.21 -2.93 -8.60
N THR A 117 7.16 -2.03 -8.79
CA THR A 117 8.47 -2.07 -8.14
C THR A 117 8.51 -0.94 -7.11
N ILE A 118 8.63 -1.29 -5.84
CA ILE A 118 8.64 -0.34 -4.72
C ILE A 118 9.99 -0.35 -4.01
N LEU A 119 10.28 0.74 -3.31
CA LEU A 119 11.39 0.85 -2.39
C LEU A 119 10.83 0.92 -0.97
N LEU A 120 11.33 0.04 -0.11
CA LEU A 120 11.12 0.10 1.33
C LEU A 120 12.41 0.61 1.96
N HIS A 121 12.30 1.54 2.89
CA HIS A 121 13.40 1.96 3.73
C HIS A 121 13.31 1.19 5.05
N GLU A 122 14.37 0.46 5.41
CA GLU A 122 14.48 -0.24 6.68
C GLU A 122 15.20 0.68 7.67
N MET A 123 14.43 1.33 8.55
CA MET A 123 14.94 2.41 9.38
C MET A 123 15.98 1.95 10.42
N VAL A 124 16.00 0.68 10.81
CA VAL A 124 16.95 0.19 11.83
C VAL A 124 18.37 0.08 11.26
N SER A 125 18.51 -0.38 10.02
CA SER A 125 19.79 -0.65 9.35
C SER A 125 20.22 0.38 8.31
N GLN A 126 19.30 1.27 7.89
CA GLN A 126 19.48 2.31 6.86
C GLN A 126 19.59 1.73 5.43
#